data_AF-A0A7V3QHR4-F1
#
_entry.id   AF-A0A7V3QHR4-F1
#
_cell.length_a   1.000
_cell.length_b   1.000
_cell.length_c   1.000
_cell.angle_alpha   90.00
_cell.angle_beta   90.00
_cell.angle_gamma   90.00
#
_symmetry.space_group_name_H-M   'P 1'
#
loop_
_entity.id
_entity.type
_entity.pdbx_description
1 polymer ?
#
loop_
_entity_poly.entity_id
_entity_poly.type
_entity_poly.pdbx_seq_one_letter_code
_entity_poly.pdbx_strand_id
1 'polypeptide(L)'
;NFYVDDEVLNIIKPNIISSLKSKEDDPWEVGKKAFWKVLYGDHPYGRDVQGDESIISLTKEDVMRFFNDFYKPDNSFLIIVGGFDLDKVEDFIKKEFSKWSGKSKKVSLPEVKELNPTNQVIVKKDLKQATIRIGHLSTNIKDKNSYALKVLNFIIAGGGFGSRLMDKIREKEGLAYGVFSNFFIDRLMDGYFFVGTQTENKNVDKVISIITNELRDIVQNGVSEKELEDAKNFAKGSLPLSMESFSSLSSYLLTEKLYGLERNYFIKSIKEISVIKIDDLKRVAREYINLDKLSFVVVKGE
;
A
#
# COMPACT_ATOMS: atom_id res chain seq x y z
N ASN A 1 11.62 11.97 -30.06
CA ASN A 1 11.03 13.12 -29.34
C ASN A 1 9.68 12.70 -28.81
N PHE A 2 9.48 12.78 -27.50
CA PHE A 2 8.16 12.59 -26.91
C PHE A 2 7.22 13.67 -27.45
N TYR A 3 6.04 13.26 -27.89
CA TYR A 3 5.03 14.13 -28.47
C TYR A 3 3.67 13.65 -28.00
N VAL A 4 2.79 14.60 -27.72
CA VAL A 4 1.41 14.34 -27.33
C VAL A 4 0.51 15.05 -28.34
N ASP A 5 -0.48 14.34 -28.86
CA ASP A 5 -1.48 14.92 -29.76
C ASP A 5 -2.73 15.34 -28.99
N ASP A 6 -3.41 16.39 -29.45
CA ASP A 6 -4.69 16.80 -28.89
C ASP A 6 -5.77 15.74 -29.12
N GLU A 7 -5.70 14.99 -30.23
CA GLU A 7 -6.59 13.86 -30.49
C GLU A 7 -6.45 12.78 -29.39
N VAL A 8 -5.22 12.49 -28.97
CA VAL A 8 -4.95 11.54 -27.88
C VAL A 8 -5.54 12.04 -26.56
N LEU A 9 -5.41 13.33 -26.24
CA LEU A 9 -6.00 13.90 -25.03
C LEU A 9 -7.54 13.88 -25.07
N ASN A 10 -8.14 14.13 -26.24
CA ASN A 10 -9.58 14.08 -26.44
C ASN A 10 -10.16 12.68 -26.23
N ILE A 11 -9.37 11.63 -26.46
CA ILE A 11 -9.74 10.23 -26.19
C ILE A 11 -9.50 9.85 -24.72
N ILE A 12 -8.35 10.22 -24.16
CA ILE A 12 -7.95 9.75 -22.83
C ILE A 12 -8.73 10.45 -21.71
N LYS A 13 -8.98 11.76 -21.79
CA LYS A 13 -9.65 12.51 -20.71
C LYS A 13 -11.06 11.97 -20.41
N PRO A 14 -11.95 11.73 -21.39
CA PRO A 14 -13.26 11.13 -21.12
C PRO A 14 -13.17 9.74 -20.49
N ASN A 15 -12.18 8.93 -20.90
CA ASN A 15 -11.96 7.60 -20.33
C ASN A 15 -11.54 7.67 -18.85
N ILE A 16 -10.66 8.62 -18.49
CA ILE A 16 -10.28 8.87 -17.09
C ILE A 16 -11.50 9.34 -16.30
N ILE A 17 -12.28 10.29 -16.82
CA ILE A 17 -13.51 10.77 -16.15
C ILE A 17 -14.50 9.62 -15.95
N SER A 18 -14.71 8.78 -16.96
CA SER A 18 -15.55 7.59 -16.86
C SER A 18 -15.04 6.63 -15.79
N SER A 19 -13.73 6.39 -15.74
CA SER A 19 -13.08 5.57 -14.71
C SER A 19 -13.25 6.17 -13.30
N LEU A 20 -13.12 7.49 -13.15
CA LEU A 20 -13.32 8.17 -11.86
C LEU A 20 -14.77 8.06 -11.40
N LYS A 21 -15.74 8.21 -12.32
CA LYS A 21 -17.16 8.00 -12.01
C LYS A 21 -17.45 6.56 -11.59
N SER A 22 -16.91 5.59 -12.32
CA SER A 22 -17.09 4.16 -11.99
C SER A 22 -16.50 3.81 -10.61
N LYS A 23 -15.43 4.47 -10.16
CA LYS A 23 -14.89 4.30 -8.80
C LYS A 23 -15.84 4.79 -7.71
N GLU A 24 -16.69 5.78 -7.98
CA GLU A 24 -17.67 6.28 -7.01
C GLU A 24 -18.82 5.29 -6.75
N ASP A 25 -18.97 4.28 -7.61
CA ASP A 25 -19.92 3.17 -7.46
C ASP A 25 -19.31 1.99 -6.68
N ASP A 26 -17.99 1.92 -6.53
CA ASP A 26 -17.30 0.87 -5.76
C ASP A 26 -17.12 1.31 -4.28
N PRO A 27 -17.79 0.66 -3.32
CA PRO A 27 -17.66 0.98 -1.90
C PRO A 27 -16.22 0.88 -1.37
N TRP A 28 -15.37 0.02 -1.94
CA TRP A 28 -13.98 -0.10 -1.54
C TRP A 28 -13.13 1.09 -1.94
N GLU A 29 -13.38 1.65 -3.12
CA GLU A 29 -12.71 2.84 -3.65
C GLU A 29 -13.19 4.09 -2.93
N VAL A 30 -14.50 4.24 -2.74
CA VAL A 30 -15.10 5.31 -1.93
C VAL A 30 -14.53 5.30 -0.51
N GLY A 31 -14.49 4.13 0.13
CA GLY A 31 -13.93 3.97 1.47
C GLY A 31 -12.43 4.25 1.52
N LYS A 32 -11.67 3.85 0.50
CA LYS A 32 -10.22 4.14 0.40
C LYS A 32 -9.96 5.64 0.27
N LYS A 33 -10.70 6.34 -0.60
CA LYS A 33 -10.59 7.79 -0.82
C LYS A 33 -10.89 8.56 0.46
N ALA A 34 -12.00 8.22 1.15
CA ALA A 34 -12.34 8.81 2.44
C ALA A 34 -11.24 8.53 3.50
N PHE A 35 -10.74 7.30 3.57
CA PHE A 35 -9.68 6.92 4.51
C PHE A 35 -8.38 7.67 4.26
N TRP A 36 -7.92 7.79 3.01
CA TRP A 36 -6.74 8.57 2.67
C TRP A 36 -6.93 10.07 2.94
N LYS A 37 -8.12 10.63 2.72
CA LYS A 37 -8.39 12.03 3.08
C LYS A 37 -8.27 12.26 4.58
N VAL A 38 -8.77 11.33 5.40
CA VAL A 38 -8.64 11.39 6.87
C VAL A 38 -7.18 11.30 7.30
N LEU A 39 -6.40 10.39 6.73
CA LEU A 39 -5.02 10.17 7.15
C LEU A 39 -4.05 11.25 6.67
N TYR A 40 -4.19 11.69 5.42
CA TYR A 40 -3.20 12.54 4.75
C TYR A 40 -3.66 13.99 4.53
N GLY A 41 -4.96 14.29 4.65
CA GLY A 41 -5.49 15.63 4.42
C GLY A 41 -5.16 16.15 3.03
N ASP A 42 -4.28 17.14 2.96
CA ASP A 42 -3.82 17.77 1.71
C ASP A 42 -2.41 17.29 1.27
N HIS A 43 -1.79 16.40 2.04
CA HIS A 43 -0.52 15.78 1.68
C HIS A 43 -0.65 15.01 0.35
N PRO A 44 0.36 15.00 -0.54
CA PRO A 44 0.28 14.34 -1.85
C PRO A 44 -0.15 12.86 -1.83
N TYR A 45 0.17 12.12 -0.77
CA TYR A 45 -0.29 10.72 -0.59
C TYR A 45 -1.80 10.57 -0.40
N GLY A 46 -2.53 11.64 -0.08
CA GLY A 46 -3.99 11.64 -0.01
C GLY A 46 -4.70 11.76 -1.36
N ARG A 47 -3.95 11.99 -2.46
CA ARG A 47 -4.51 12.17 -3.81
C ARG A 47 -4.66 10.84 -4.53
N ASP A 48 -5.71 10.69 -5.33
CA ASP A 48 -5.82 9.56 -6.27
C ASP A 48 -4.77 9.71 -7.37
N VAL A 49 -4.15 8.60 -7.77
CA VAL A 49 -3.13 8.55 -8.84
C VAL A 49 -3.71 8.97 -10.19
N GLN A 50 -5.00 8.72 -10.43
CA GLN A 50 -5.69 9.17 -11.64
C GLN A 50 -6.08 10.67 -11.60
N GLY A 51 -5.89 11.34 -10.45
CA GLY A 51 -6.30 12.72 -10.24
C GLY A 51 -7.79 12.86 -9.91
N ASP A 52 -8.37 13.98 -10.32
CA ASP A 52 -9.77 14.32 -10.12
C ASP A 52 -10.36 14.93 -11.41
N GLU A 53 -11.57 15.49 -11.34
CA GLU A 53 -12.26 16.08 -12.49
C GLU A 53 -11.49 17.22 -13.15
N SER A 54 -10.49 17.82 -12.49
CA SER A 54 -9.60 18.83 -13.09
C SER A 54 -8.81 18.30 -14.29
N ILE A 55 -8.75 16.98 -14.50
CA ILE A 55 -8.16 16.37 -15.70
C ILE A 55 -8.75 16.91 -17.00
N ILE A 56 -10.00 17.41 -16.98
CA ILE A 56 -10.62 18.03 -18.16
C ILE A 56 -9.84 19.25 -18.64
N SER A 57 -9.23 19.99 -17.71
CA SER A 57 -8.45 21.20 -17.98
C SER A 57 -7.00 20.95 -18.40
N LEU A 58 -6.50 19.71 -18.26
CA LEU A 58 -5.12 19.36 -18.55
C LEU A 58 -4.78 19.65 -20.02
N THR A 59 -3.77 20.46 -20.31
CA THR A 59 -3.38 20.73 -21.70
C THR A 59 -2.21 19.85 -22.16
N LYS A 60 -1.97 19.82 -23.46
CA LYS A 60 -0.78 19.21 -24.04
C LYS A 60 0.51 19.83 -23.48
N GLU A 61 0.52 21.14 -23.28
CA GLU A 61 1.65 21.87 -22.69
C GLU A 61 1.92 21.41 -21.25
N ASP A 62 0.88 21.11 -20.47
CA ASP A 62 1.06 20.57 -19.11
C ASP A 62 1.74 19.21 -19.12
N VAL A 63 1.32 18.31 -20.01
CA VAL A 63 1.91 16.96 -20.16
C VAL A 63 3.36 17.06 -20.65
N MET A 64 3.59 17.89 -21.69
CA MET A 64 4.93 18.13 -22.22
C MET A 64 5.85 18.77 -21.18
N ARG A 65 5.34 19.70 -20.37
CA ARG A 65 6.08 20.31 -19.25
C ARG A 65 6.43 19.26 -18.21
N PHE A 66 5.50 18.40 -17.80
CA PHE A 66 5.79 17.31 -16.86
C PHE A 66 6.86 16.36 -17.40
N PHE A 67 6.74 15.95 -18.67
CA PHE A 67 7.75 15.10 -19.32
C PHE A 67 9.13 15.79 -19.32
N ASN A 68 9.18 17.05 -19.73
CA ASN A 68 10.43 17.81 -19.81
C ASN A 68 11.04 18.13 -18.43
N ASP A 69 10.23 18.24 -17.38
CA ASP A 69 10.71 18.49 -16.02
C ASP A 69 11.24 17.22 -15.35
N PHE A 70 10.64 16.05 -15.59
CA PHE A 70 10.87 14.85 -14.78
C PHE A 70 11.48 13.65 -15.51
N TYR A 71 11.29 13.50 -16.82
CA TYR A 71 11.81 12.35 -17.60
C TYR A 71 13.24 12.63 -18.08
N LYS A 72 14.17 12.62 -17.12
CA LYS A 72 15.60 12.92 -17.32
C LYS A 72 16.48 11.77 -16.82
N PRO A 73 17.70 11.62 -17.38
CA PRO A 73 18.58 10.50 -17.04
C PRO A 73 19.01 10.49 -15.57
N ASP A 74 19.08 11.65 -14.92
CA ASP A 74 19.43 11.77 -13.50
C ASP A 74 18.29 11.38 -12.53
N ASN A 75 17.07 11.20 -13.05
CA ASN A 75 15.87 10.76 -12.32
C ASN A 75 15.28 9.48 -12.91
N SER A 76 16.13 8.65 -13.52
CA SER A 76 15.73 7.41 -14.15
C SER A 76 16.71 6.28 -13.82
N PHE A 77 16.20 5.06 -13.82
CA PHE A 77 17.01 3.84 -13.74
C PHE A 77 16.44 2.83 -14.74
N LEU A 78 17.31 1.96 -15.25
CA LEU A 78 16.94 0.85 -16.12
C LEU A 78 17.27 -0.45 -15.41
N ILE A 79 16.29 -1.35 -15.32
CA ILE A 79 16.43 -2.64 -14.64
C ILE A 79 16.20 -3.72 -15.68
N ILE A 80 17.21 -4.56 -15.88
CA ILE A 80 17.22 -5.62 -16.88
C ILE A 80 17.44 -6.93 -16.13
N VAL A 81 16.51 -7.86 -16.30
CA VAL A 81 16.54 -9.16 -15.66
C VAL A 81 16.30 -10.22 -16.73
N GLY A 82 17.21 -11.18 -16.85
CA GLY A 82 17.14 -12.25 -17.83
C GLY A 82 18.51 -12.81 -18.18
N GLY A 83 18.55 -13.70 -19.18
CA GLY A 83 19.79 -14.18 -19.77
C GLY A 83 20.23 -13.26 -20.91
N PHE A 84 21.26 -12.46 -20.68
CA PHE A 84 21.82 -11.56 -21.69
C PHE A 84 23.33 -11.44 -21.57
N ASP A 85 23.95 -11.05 -22.68
CA ASP A 85 25.35 -10.66 -22.75
C ASP A 85 25.47 -9.20 -22.28
N LEU A 86 26.22 -8.98 -21.20
CA LEU A 86 26.33 -7.68 -20.56
C LEU A 86 26.93 -6.64 -21.49
N ASP A 87 27.97 -6.99 -22.25
CA ASP A 87 28.67 -6.06 -23.13
C ASP A 87 27.74 -5.59 -24.25
N LYS A 88 26.97 -6.51 -24.84
CA LYS A 88 25.99 -6.18 -25.90
C LYS A 88 24.87 -5.28 -25.40
N VAL A 89 24.37 -5.54 -24.18
CA VAL A 89 23.32 -4.72 -23.57
C VAL A 89 23.86 -3.33 -23.23
N GLU A 90 25.07 -3.24 -22.67
CA GLU A 90 25.70 -1.94 -22.40
C GLU A 90 25.90 -1.13 -23.67
N ASP A 91 26.41 -1.74 -24.74
CA ASP A 91 26.61 -1.07 -26.02
C ASP A 91 25.30 -0.58 -26.62
N PHE A 92 24.24 -1.39 -26.55
CA PHE A 92 22.90 -0.99 -26.97
C PHE A 92 22.38 0.20 -26.16
N ILE A 93 22.46 0.14 -24.82
CA ILE A 93 22.00 1.24 -23.95
C ILE A 93 22.79 2.51 -24.24
N LYS A 94 24.12 2.43 -24.31
CA LYS A 94 25.00 3.57 -24.61
C LYS A 94 24.62 4.20 -25.95
N LYS A 95 24.38 3.38 -26.97
CA LYS A 95 23.96 3.84 -28.30
C LYS A 95 22.60 4.54 -28.26
N GLU A 96 21.57 3.87 -27.77
CA GLU A 96 20.17 4.34 -27.82
C GLU A 96 19.94 5.56 -26.92
N PHE A 97 20.58 5.59 -25.75
CA PHE A 97 20.41 6.68 -24.78
C PHE A 97 21.52 7.74 -24.84
N SER A 98 22.49 7.64 -25.76
CA SER A 98 23.61 8.59 -25.90
C SER A 98 23.20 10.07 -25.96
N LYS A 99 22.05 10.37 -26.55
CA LYS A 99 21.53 11.74 -26.71
C LYS A 99 20.61 12.17 -25.57
N TRP A 100 20.20 11.26 -24.69
CA TRP A 100 19.31 11.58 -23.58
C TRP A 100 20.11 12.29 -22.49
N SER A 101 19.78 13.56 -22.29
CA SER A 101 20.53 14.45 -21.39
C SER A 101 19.59 15.42 -20.67
N GLY A 102 20.15 16.15 -19.71
CA GLY A 102 19.44 17.13 -18.90
C GLY A 102 19.33 16.72 -17.44
N LYS A 103 18.81 17.63 -16.63
CA LYS A 103 18.59 17.43 -15.19
C LYS A 103 17.12 17.55 -14.87
N SER A 104 16.63 16.62 -14.08
CA SER A 104 15.27 16.64 -13.55
C SER A 104 15.07 17.80 -12.59
N LYS A 105 13.82 18.25 -12.51
CA LYS A 105 13.36 19.10 -11.43
C LYS A 105 13.33 18.29 -10.14
N LYS A 106 13.97 18.81 -9.09
CA LYS A 106 13.94 18.19 -7.77
C LYS A 106 12.60 18.44 -7.10
N VAL A 107 12.05 17.40 -6.47
CA VAL A 107 10.84 17.48 -5.65
C VAL A 107 11.18 16.94 -4.27
N SER A 108 10.87 17.73 -3.25
CA SER A 108 10.84 17.25 -1.87
C SER A 108 9.40 16.88 -1.53
N LEU A 109 9.16 15.65 -1.10
CA LEU A 109 7.89 15.30 -0.49
C LEU A 109 7.83 15.94 0.90
N PRO A 110 6.73 16.62 1.25
CA PRO A 110 6.56 17.13 2.61
C PRO A 110 6.46 15.95 3.59
N GLU A 111 6.83 16.18 4.84
CA GLU A 111 6.56 15.20 5.89
C GLU A 111 5.04 15.03 6.06
N VAL A 112 4.63 13.80 6.39
CA VAL A 112 3.24 13.51 6.71
C VAL A 112 2.96 14.06 8.09
N LYS A 113 2.06 15.04 8.16
CA LYS A 113 1.57 15.56 9.44
C LYS A 113 0.43 14.70 9.92
N GLU A 114 0.52 14.24 11.15
CA GLU A 114 -0.59 13.59 11.81
C GLU A 114 -1.71 14.60 12.08
N LEU A 115 -2.94 14.26 11.70
CA LEU A 115 -4.08 15.17 11.76
C LEU A 115 -4.93 15.06 13.06
N ASN A 116 -4.50 14.27 14.07
CA ASN A 116 -5.15 14.08 15.40
C ASN A 116 -6.62 13.52 15.38
N PRO A 117 -7.15 13.04 16.53
CA PRO A 117 -7.39 11.63 16.85
C PRO A 117 -8.71 11.06 16.29
N THR A 118 -8.83 9.72 16.34
CA THR A 118 -10.01 8.88 16.04
C THR A 118 -11.16 9.56 15.29
N ASN A 119 -11.11 9.50 13.96
CA ASN A 119 -12.19 10.01 13.10
C ASN A 119 -13.15 8.89 12.73
N GLN A 120 -14.44 9.10 12.91
CA GLN A 120 -15.48 8.24 12.34
C GLN A 120 -16.08 8.93 11.12
N VAL A 121 -15.92 8.32 9.95
CA VAL A 121 -16.51 8.78 8.69
C VAL A 121 -17.49 7.73 8.21
N ILE A 122 -18.76 8.12 8.12
CA ILE A 122 -19.82 7.29 7.53
C ILE A 122 -20.18 7.88 6.18
N VAL A 123 -20.01 7.09 5.11
CA VAL A 123 -20.47 7.43 3.76
C VAL A 123 -21.72 6.61 3.48
N LYS A 124 -22.85 7.28 3.31
CA LYS A 124 -24.12 6.63 2.96
C LYS A 124 -24.21 6.41 1.46
N LYS A 125 -24.56 5.19 1.05
CA LYS A 125 -24.78 4.75 -0.34
C LYS A 125 -25.93 3.73 -0.32
N ASP A 126 -26.59 3.49 -1.45
CA ASP A 126 -27.59 2.43 -1.57
C ASP A 126 -26.90 1.05 -1.68
N LEU A 127 -26.56 0.45 -0.53
CA LEU A 127 -25.78 -0.79 -0.44
C LEU A 127 -26.41 -1.80 0.52
N LYS A 128 -26.46 -3.07 0.11
CA LYS A 128 -26.88 -4.19 0.96
C LYS A 128 -25.85 -4.59 2.02
N GLN A 129 -24.57 -4.31 1.74
CA GLN A 129 -23.45 -4.58 2.64
C GLN A 129 -22.67 -3.31 2.92
N ALA A 130 -22.16 -3.20 4.14
CA ALA A 130 -21.25 -2.15 4.55
C ALA A 130 -19.80 -2.56 4.29
N THR A 131 -19.00 -1.62 3.80
CA THR A 131 -17.55 -1.73 3.66
C THR A 131 -16.88 -0.97 4.79
N ILE A 132 -16.00 -1.63 5.54
CA ILE A 132 -15.34 -1.11 6.73
C ILE A 132 -13.85 -1.01 6.45
N ARG A 133 -13.24 0.14 6.78
CA ARG A 133 -11.79 0.34 6.85
C ARG A 133 -11.45 0.99 8.19
N ILE A 134 -10.57 0.35 8.96
CA ILE A 134 -10.12 0.82 10.27
C ILE A 134 -8.61 0.90 10.26
N GLY A 135 -8.01 2.02 10.66
CA GLY A 135 -6.55 2.11 10.65
C GLY A 135 -6.01 3.50 10.97
N HIS A 136 -4.70 3.67 10.84
CA HIS A 136 -4.01 4.91 11.21
C HIS A 136 -2.73 5.08 10.39
N LEU A 137 -2.13 6.29 10.42
CA LEU A 137 -0.80 6.52 9.86
C LEU A 137 0.24 5.62 10.55
N SER A 138 1.14 5.05 9.78
CA SER A 138 2.17 4.13 10.26
C SER A 138 3.54 4.67 9.89
N THR A 139 4.51 3.79 9.65
CA THR A 139 5.88 4.14 9.25
C THR A 139 6.08 3.98 7.75
N ASN A 140 7.34 3.97 7.32
CA ASN A 140 7.77 3.86 5.93
C ASN A 140 8.76 2.70 5.73
N ILE A 141 9.22 2.52 4.50
CA ILE A 141 9.96 1.32 4.08
C ILE A 141 11.35 1.22 4.73
N LYS A 142 11.87 2.35 5.23
CA LYS A 142 13.18 2.44 5.87
C LYS A 142 13.13 2.10 7.37
N ASP A 143 11.96 1.82 7.91
CA ASP A 143 11.83 1.40 9.31
C ASP A 143 12.56 0.09 9.55
N LYS A 144 13.39 0.05 10.59
CA LYS A 144 14.12 -1.15 11.00
C LYS A 144 13.19 -2.30 11.43
N ASN A 145 11.95 -2.00 11.79
CA ASN A 145 10.94 -2.97 12.19
C ASN A 145 10.08 -3.46 11.01
N SER A 146 10.38 -3.07 9.76
CA SER A 146 9.57 -3.43 8.58
C SER A 146 9.29 -4.93 8.44
N TYR A 147 10.26 -5.80 8.76
CA TYR A 147 10.06 -7.26 8.75
C TYR A 147 9.15 -7.73 9.87
N ALA A 148 9.28 -7.18 11.08
CA ALA A 148 8.38 -7.47 12.19
C ALA A 148 6.95 -7.00 11.91
N LEU A 149 6.77 -5.87 11.22
CA LEU A 149 5.46 -5.40 10.76
C LEU A 149 4.85 -6.34 9.72
N LYS A 150 5.63 -6.93 8.81
CA LYS A 150 5.13 -7.96 7.88
C LYS A 150 4.64 -9.22 8.60
N VAL A 151 5.38 -9.68 9.61
CA VAL A 151 4.98 -10.82 10.44
C VAL A 151 3.73 -10.50 11.24
N LEU A 152 3.67 -9.32 11.88
CA LEU A 152 2.50 -8.86 12.62
C LEU A 152 1.28 -8.73 11.71
N ASN A 153 1.46 -8.22 10.49
CA ASN A 153 0.40 -8.15 9.49
C ASN A 153 -0.19 -9.53 9.18
N PHE A 154 0.67 -10.53 8.96
CA PHE A 154 0.26 -11.90 8.67
C PHE A 154 -0.68 -12.42 9.78
N ILE A 155 -0.30 -12.21 11.04
CA ILE A 155 -1.04 -12.71 12.21
C ILE A 155 -2.40 -11.99 12.36
N ILE A 156 -2.46 -10.67 12.12
CA ILE A 156 -3.70 -9.88 12.30
C ILE A 156 -4.78 -10.33 11.30
N ALA A 157 -4.56 -10.08 10.01
CA ALA A 157 -5.49 -10.43 8.94
C ALA A 157 -4.81 -10.63 7.57
N GLY A 158 -3.49 -10.45 7.47
CA GLY A 158 -2.73 -10.55 6.22
C GLY A 158 -2.43 -11.99 5.79
N GLY A 159 -2.53 -12.96 6.71
CA GLY A 159 -2.25 -14.38 6.45
C GLY A 159 -3.44 -15.18 5.92
N GLY A 160 -4.54 -14.53 5.56
CA GLY A 160 -5.76 -15.21 5.13
C GLY A 160 -6.31 -16.13 6.23
N PHE A 161 -6.64 -17.37 5.90
CA PHE A 161 -7.26 -18.33 6.84
C PHE A 161 -6.45 -18.64 8.09
N GLY A 162 -5.13 -18.40 8.09
CA GLY A 162 -4.28 -18.57 9.27
C GLY A 162 -4.24 -17.38 10.23
N SER A 163 -5.00 -16.31 9.94
CA SER A 163 -4.95 -15.06 10.72
C SER A 163 -6.08 -14.93 11.72
N ARG A 164 -5.84 -14.19 12.81
CA ARG A 164 -6.78 -14.07 13.94
C ARG A 164 -8.14 -13.49 13.53
N LEU A 165 -8.14 -12.43 12.73
CA LEU A 165 -9.40 -11.78 12.35
C LEU A 165 -10.19 -12.61 11.34
N MET A 166 -9.53 -13.36 10.45
CA MET A 166 -10.23 -14.31 9.57
C MET A 166 -10.90 -15.41 10.38
N ASP A 167 -10.20 -16.01 11.34
CA ASP A 167 -10.81 -16.99 12.26
C ASP A 167 -12.00 -16.40 13.03
N LYS A 168 -11.84 -15.24 13.66
CA LYS A 168 -12.90 -14.64 14.49
C LYS A 168 -14.10 -14.17 13.68
N ILE A 169 -13.90 -13.44 12.58
CA ILE A 169 -15.01 -12.80 11.85
C ILE A 169 -15.66 -13.76 10.86
N ARG A 170 -14.86 -14.55 10.13
CA ARG A 170 -15.35 -15.45 9.07
C ARG A 170 -15.69 -16.83 9.61
N GLU A 171 -14.73 -17.51 10.26
CA GLU A 171 -14.92 -18.92 10.66
C GLU A 171 -15.88 -19.07 11.84
N LYS A 172 -15.69 -18.27 12.90
CA LYS A 172 -16.48 -18.40 14.14
C LYS A 172 -17.81 -17.68 14.09
N GLU A 173 -17.83 -16.46 13.56
CA GLU A 173 -19.01 -15.60 13.63
C GLU A 173 -19.80 -15.53 12.31
N GLY A 174 -19.20 -15.93 11.18
CA GLY A 174 -19.87 -15.90 9.86
C GLY A 174 -20.31 -14.50 9.41
N LEU A 175 -19.68 -13.43 9.90
CA LEU A 175 -20.14 -12.05 9.69
C LEU A 175 -19.63 -11.43 8.38
N ALA A 176 -18.54 -11.96 7.83
CA ALA A 176 -17.95 -11.46 6.59
C ALA A 176 -17.34 -12.62 5.79
N TYR A 177 -17.31 -12.46 4.46
CA TYR A 177 -16.64 -13.41 3.59
C TYR A 177 -15.11 -13.40 3.77
N GLY A 178 -14.55 -12.22 4.07
CA GLY A 178 -13.13 -12.05 4.29
C GLY A 178 -12.81 -10.77 5.04
N VAL A 179 -11.65 -10.78 5.71
CA VAL A 179 -11.04 -9.63 6.37
C VAL A 179 -9.55 -9.67 6.07
N PHE A 180 -8.97 -8.50 5.83
CA PHE A 180 -7.56 -8.38 5.50
C PHE A 180 -6.94 -7.18 6.19
N SER A 181 -5.63 -7.20 6.35
CA SER A 181 -4.87 -6.06 6.87
C SER A 181 -3.62 -5.83 6.03
N ASN A 182 -3.14 -4.59 6.07
CA ASN A 182 -1.82 -4.28 5.54
C ASN A 182 -1.15 -3.14 6.31
N PHE A 183 0.16 -3.25 6.48
CA PHE A 183 1.05 -2.13 6.75
C PHE A 183 1.59 -1.63 5.40
N PHE A 184 0.92 -0.64 4.81
CA PHE A 184 1.31 -0.02 3.53
C PHE A 184 2.50 0.92 3.70
N ILE A 185 3.65 0.34 4.02
CA ILE A 185 4.88 1.07 4.35
C ILE A 185 5.85 1.17 3.17
N ASP A 186 5.55 0.58 2.01
CA ASP A 186 6.40 0.67 0.81
C ASP A 186 6.32 2.07 0.16
N ARG A 187 6.79 3.09 0.90
CA ARG A 187 6.70 4.53 0.62
C ARG A 187 7.93 5.26 1.18
N LEU A 188 8.19 6.47 0.66
CA LEU A 188 9.29 7.32 1.12
C LEU A 188 8.95 8.10 2.40
N MET A 189 7.72 8.61 2.48
CA MET A 189 7.16 9.18 3.70
C MET A 189 6.27 8.14 4.38
N ASP A 190 5.81 8.46 5.58
CA ASP A 190 4.97 7.57 6.37
C ASP A 190 3.74 7.08 5.61
N GLY A 191 3.55 5.77 5.71
CA GLY A 191 2.43 5.02 5.15
C GLY A 191 1.30 4.90 6.15
N TYR A 192 0.56 3.80 6.06
CA TYR A 192 -0.56 3.53 6.97
C TYR A 192 -0.74 2.04 7.25
N PHE A 193 -1.31 1.76 8.41
CA PHE A 193 -1.87 0.47 8.76
C PHE A 193 -3.38 0.52 8.56
N PHE A 194 -3.98 -0.55 8.05
CA PHE A 194 -5.43 -0.70 8.07
C PHE A 194 -5.87 -2.17 8.14
N VAL A 195 -7.09 -2.36 8.62
CA VAL A 195 -7.91 -3.58 8.52
C VAL A 195 -9.14 -3.25 7.67
N GLY A 196 -9.49 -4.12 6.73
CA GLY A 196 -10.63 -3.96 5.83
C GLY A 196 -11.52 -5.20 5.78
N THR A 197 -12.84 -5.01 5.74
CA THR A 197 -13.83 -6.09 5.54
C THR A 197 -15.17 -5.57 4.99
N GLN A 198 -16.02 -6.48 4.52
CA GLN A 198 -17.41 -6.22 4.13
C GLN A 198 -18.37 -7.12 4.91
N THR A 199 -19.45 -6.53 5.44
CA THR A 199 -20.44 -7.23 6.27
C THR A 199 -21.85 -6.69 6.02
N GLU A 200 -22.89 -7.36 6.51
CA GLU A 200 -24.26 -6.82 6.48
C GLU A 200 -24.36 -5.53 7.31
N ASN A 201 -25.17 -4.57 6.86
CA ASN A 201 -25.28 -3.25 7.51
C ASN A 201 -25.57 -3.32 9.02
N LYS A 202 -26.39 -4.29 9.48
CA LYS A 202 -26.71 -4.50 10.91
C LYS A 202 -25.55 -5.02 11.75
N ASN A 203 -24.52 -5.58 11.13
CA ASN A 203 -23.39 -6.22 11.82
C ASN A 203 -22.17 -5.29 11.95
N VAL A 204 -22.22 -4.07 11.41
CA VAL A 204 -21.10 -3.12 11.39
C VAL A 204 -20.49 -2.92 12.77
N ASP A 205 -21.30 -2.59 13.78
CA ASP A 205 -20.80 -2.28 15.13
C ASP A 205 -20.18 -3.51 15.79
N LYS A 206 -20.76 -4.70 15.56
CA LYS A 206 -20.21 -5.97 16.05
C LYS A 206 -18.85 -6.26 15.42
N VAL A 207 -18.73 -6.10 14.09
CA VAL A 207 -17.48 -6.33 13.37
C VAL A 207 -16.39 -5.33 13.78
N ILE A 208 -16.72 -4.04 13.91
CA ILE A 208 -15.79 -3.02 14.43
C ILE A 208 -15.32 -3.38 15.84
N SER A 209 -16.23 -3.84 16.70
CA SER A 209 -15.89 -4.28 18.06
C SER A 209 -14.94 -5.46 18.07
N ILE A 210 -15.16 -6.47 17.20
CA ILE A 210 -14.25 -7.62 17.08
C ILE A 210 -12.86 -7.16 16.63
N ILE A 211 -12.77 -6.30 15.61
CA ILE A 211 -11.49 -5.80 15.09
C ILE A 211 -10.73 -5.03 16.18
N THR A 212 -11.39 -4.08 16.83
CA THR A 212 -10.75 -3.23 17.84
C THR A 212 -10.33 -4.02 19.09
N ASN A 213 -11.13 -5.00 19.51
CA ASN A 213 -10.78 -5.89 20.62
C ASN A 213 -9.59 -6.78 20.28
N GLU A 214 -9.51 -7.29 19.04
CA GLU A 214 -8.37 -8.09 18.60
C GLU A 214 -7.08 -7.28 18.56
N LEU A 215 -7.11 -6.08 17.97
CA LEU A 215 -5.96 -5.19 17.96
C LEU A 215 -5.52 -4.84 19.39
N ARG A 216 -6.46 -4.63 20.31
CA ARG A 216 -6.17 -4.39 21.73
C ARG A 216 -5.52 -5.59 22.40
N ASP A 217 -6.02 -6.79 22.16
CA ASP A 217 -5.44 -8.03 22.69
C ASP A 217 -3.99 -8.22 22.22
N ILE A 218 -3.73 -8.03 20.92
CA ILE A 218 -2.38 -8.11 20.35
C ILE A 218 -1.42 -7.10 21.00
N VAL A 219 -1.88 -5.86 21.24
CA VAL A 219 -1.07 -4.81 21.90
C VAL A 219 -0.79 -5.14 23.38
N GLN A 220 -1.79 -5.63 24.10
CA GLN A 220 -1.69 -5.88 25.54
C GLN A 220 -0.94 -7.18 25.85
N ASN A 221 -1.43 -8.27 25.26
CA ASN A 221 -1.03 -9.64 25.57
C ASN A 221 0.07 -10.14 24.62
N GLY A 222 0.08 -9.67 23.37
CA GLY A 222 1.01 -10.11 22.33
C GLY A 222 0.42 -11.23 21.47
N VAL A 223 1.30 -11.87 20.70
CA VAL A 223 0.97 -13.05 19.88
C VAL A 223 1.49 -14.31 20.56
N SER A 224 0.98 -15.48 20.18
CA SER A 224 1.46 -16.78 20.65
C SER A 224 2.69 -17.25 19.87
N GLU A 225 3.44 -18.20 20.45
CA GLU A 225 4.57 -18.83 19.75
C GLU A 225 4.15 -19.56 18.47
N LYS A 226 2.97 -20.20 18.50
CA LYS A 226 2.41 -20.88 17.32
C LYS A 226 2.16 -19.89 16.18
N GLU A 227 1.56 -18.73 16.47
CA GLU A 227 1.28 -17.71 15.46
C GLU A 227 2.56 -17.15 14.85
N LEU A 228 3.59 -16.93 15.66
CA LEU A 228 4.90 -16.53 15.18
C LEU A 228 5.51 -17.61 14.27
N GLU A 229 5.46 -18.87 14.67
CA GLU A 229 6.01 -19.98 13.90
C GLU A 229 5.26 -20.18 12.58
N ASP A 230 3.93 -20.11 12.59
CA ASP A 230 3.10 -20.16 11.38
C ASP A 230 3.47 -19.03 10.41
N ALA A 231 3.63 -17.80 10.93
CA ALA A 231 4.03 -16.65 10.12
C ALA A 231 5.44 -16.80 9.53
N LYS A 232 6.40 -17.32 10.31
CA LYS A 232 7.75 -17.63 9.82
C LYS A 232 7.73 -18.68 8.72
N ASN A 233 6.95 -19.74 8.89
CA ASN A 233 6.84 -20.82 7.91
C ASN A 233 6.15 -20.35 6.63
N PHE A 234 5.12 -19.52 6.74
CA PHE A 234 4.52 -18.87 5.60
C PHE A 234 5.54 -18.00 4.84
N ALA A 235 6.31 -17.16 5.54
CA ALA A 235 7.33 -16.32 4.91
C ALA A 235 8.40 -17.18 4.19
N LYS A 236 8.90 -18.24 4.82
CA LYS A 236 9.88 -19.17 4.21
C LYS A 236 9.35 -19.83 2.94
N GLY A 237 8.06 -20.20 2.92
CA GLY A 237 7.45 -20.87 1.76
C GLY A 237 7.03 -19.91 0.64
N SER A 238 6.48 -18.74 0.99
CA SER A 238 5.88 -17.83 0.01
C SER A 238 6.88 -16.86 -0.63
N LEU A 239 7.91 -16.42 0.09
CA LEU A 239 8.87 -15.45 -0.43
C LEU A 239 9.64 -15.97 -1.66
N PRO A 240 10.18 -17.21 -1.67
CA PRO A 240 10.84 -17.76 -2.86
C PRO A 240 9.90 -17.78 -4.07
N LEU A 241 8.67 -18.28 -3.88
CA LEU A 241 7.64 -18.34 -4.94
C LEU A 241 7.31 -16.95 -5.51
N SER A 242 7.29 -15.93 -4.66
CA SER A 242 7.02 -14.56 -5.09
C SER A 242 8.12 -13.99 -6.01
N MET A 243 9.32 -14.57 -6.02
CA MET A 243 10.51 -14.10 -6.74
C MET A 243 10.87 -14.95 -7.98
N GLU A 244 10.08 -15.96 -8.32
CA GLU A 244 10.45 -16.93 -9.38
C GLU A 244 10.44 -16.34 -10.79
N SER A 245 9.64 -15.30 -11.03
CA SER A 245 9.53 -14.68 -12.36
C SER A 245 10.50 -13.51 -12.54
N PHE A 246 10.98 -13.30 -13.77
CA PHE A 246 11.79 -12.12 -14.11
C PHE A 246 11.06 -10.80 -13.84
N SER A 247 9.73 -10.76 -14.00
CA SER A 247 8.89 -9.59 -13.69
C SER A 247 8.84 -9.30 -12.18
N SER A 248 8.75 -10.36 -11.36
CA SER A 248 8.82 -10.22 -9.91
C SER A 248 10.19 -9.71 -9.48
N LEU A 249 11.27 -10.33 -9.99
CA LEU A 249 12.64 -9.95 -9.66
C LEU A 249 12.94 -8.50 -10.09
N SER A 250 12.48 -8.08 -11.27
CA SER A 250 12.63 -6.68 -11.71
C SER A 250 11.88 -5.70 -10.79
N SER A 251 10.68 -6.05 -10.33
CA SER A 251 9.90 -5.25 -9.39
C SER A 251 10.58 -5.13 -8.01
N TYR A 252 11.24 -6.18 -7.54
CA TYR A 252 12.02 -6.14 -6.30
C TYR A 252 13.26 -5.26 -6.42
N LEU A 253 14.04 -5.43 -7.49
CA LEU A 253 15.20 -4.58 -7.76
C LEU A 253 14.80 -3.11 -7.94
N LEU A 254 13.63 -2.87 -8.55
CA LEU A 254 13.02 -1.55 -8.68
C LEU A 254 12.76 -0.94 -7.31
N THR A 255 12.13 -1.70 -6.43
CA THR A 255 11.81 -1.25 -5.08
C THR A 255 13.09 -0.95 -4.28
N GLU A 256 14.10 -1.83 -4.35
CA GLU A 256 15.41 -1.60 -3.71
C GLU A 256 16.05 -0.31 -4.20
N LYS A 257 16.08 -0.09 -5.52
CA LYS A 257 16.70 1.09 -6.11
C LYS A 257 15.93 2.37 -5.80
N LEU A 258 14.60 2.33 -5.94
CA LEU A 258 13.71 3.48 -5.75
C LEU A 258 13.76 4.01 -4.32
N TYR A 259 13.80 3.12 -3.34
CA TYR A 259 13.80 3.50 -1.92
C TYR A 259 15.19 3.58 -1.30
N GLY A 260 16.24 3.24 -2.06
CA GLY A 260 17.62 3.23 -1.57
C GLY A 260 17.85 2.17 -0.49
N LEU A 261 17.25 0.99 -0.67
CA LEU A 261 17.41 -0.14 0.26
C LEU A 261 18.76 -0.82 0.02
N GLU A 262 19.19 -1.60 1.01
CA GLU A 262 20.35 -2.46 0.84
C GLU A 262 20.13 -3.48 -0.28
N ARG A 263 21.21 -3.84 -0.98
CA ARG A 263 21.18 -4.92 -1.96
C ARG A 263 20.68 -6.21 -1.33
N ASN A 264 19.78 -6.91 -2.03
CA ASN A 264 19.17 -8.16 -1.59
C ASN A 264 18.26 -8.00 -0.35
N TYR A 265 17.73 -6.80 -0.09
CA TYR A 265 16.78 -6.53 0.99
C TYR A 265 15.69 -7.60 1.07
N PHE A 266 15.05 -7.92 -0.06
CA PHE A 266 13.96 -8.91 -0.09
C PHE A 266 14.43 -10.34 0.17
N ILE A 267 15.61 -10.71 -0.30
CA ILE A 267 16.18 -12.04 -0.06
C ILE A 267 16.59 -12.19 1.42
N LYS A 268 17.18 -11.13 2.01
CA LYS A 268 17.54 -11.09 3.44
C LYS A 268 16.32 -11.21 4.36
N SER A 269 15.13 -10.81 3.88
CA SER A 269 13.91 -10.84 4.68
C SER A 269 13.62 -12.20 5.32
N ILE A 270 13.92 -13.32 4.65
CA ILE A 270 13.72 -14.67 5.23
C ILE A 270 14.58 -14.84 6.48
N LYS A 271 15.85 -14.44 6.42
CA LYS A 271 16.79 -14.50 7.54
C LYS A 271 16.35 -13.58 8.66
N GLU A 272 16.03 -12.32 8.34
CA GLU A 272 15.58 -11.34 9.33
C GLU A 272 14.29 -11.81 10.03
N ILE A 273 13.32 -12.35 9.29
CA ILE A 273 12.08 -12.89 9.85
C ILE A 273 12.35 -14.11 10.74
N SER A 274 13.27 -14.99 10.35
CA SER A 274 13.57 -16.22 11.10
C SER A 274 14.05 -15.96 12.53
N VAL A 275 14.75 -14.84 12.77
CA VAL A 275 15.34 -14.50 14.07
C VAL A 275 14.43 -13.66 14.96
N ILE A 276 13.28 -13.20 14.45
CA ILE A 276 12.28 -12.43 15.23
C ILE A 276 11.79 -13.26 16.41
N LYS A 277 11.75 -12.63 17.59
CA LYS A 277 11.23 -13.23 18.82
C LYS A 277 9.84 -12.70 19.14
N ILE A 278 9.13 -13.40 20.02
CA ILE A 278 7.81 -13.02 20.50
C ILE A 278 7.81 -11.64 21.18
N ASP A 279 8.88 -11.32 21.92
CA ASP A 279 9.06 -10.03 22.58
C ASP A 279 9.25 -8.88 21.57
N ASP A 280 9.89 -9.14 20.43
CA ASP A 280 10.02 -8.15 19.36
C ASP A 280 8.64 -7.80 18.81
N LEU A 281 7.78 -8.80 18.58
CA LEU A 281 6.42 -8.56 18.10
C LEU A 281 5.56 -7.85 19.14
N LYS A 282 5.70 -8.16 20.42
CA LYS A 282 4.98 -7.46 21.49
C LYS A 282 5.39 -5.99 21.58
N ARG A 283 6.69 -5.70 21.46
CA ARG A 283 7.19 -4.32 21.38
C ARG A 283 6.66 -3.61 20.13
N VAL A 284 6.79 -4.23 18.96
CA VAL A 284 6.35 -3.66 17.68
C VAL A 284 4.84 -3.44 17.66
N ALA A 285 4.03 -4.35 18.19
CA ALA A 285 2.59 -4.16 18.32
C ALA A 285 2.26 -2.90 19.14
N ARG A 286 2.92 -2.71 20.29
CA ARG A 286 2.72 -1.52 21.14
C ARG A 286 3.19 -0.22 20.49
N GLU A 287 4.25 -0.28 19.70
CA GLU A 287 4.83 0.89 19.03
C GLU A 287 4.04 1.30 17.78
N TYR A 288 3.53 0.34 17.00
CA TYR A 288 2.96 0.58 15.67
C TYR A 288 1.47 0.30 15.54
N ILE A 289 0.78 -0.25 16.54
CA ILE A 289 -0.69 -0.33 16.56
C ILE A 289 -1.19 0.69 17.57
N ASN A 290 -1.54 1.88 17.09
CA ASN A 290 -2.01 2.95 17.95
C ASN A 290 -3.54 2.96 18.00
N LEU A 291 -4.07 2.40 19.09
CA LEU A 291 -5.51 2.26 19.31
C LEU A 291 -6.23 3.62 19.42
N ASP A 292 -5.57 4.65 19.94
CA ASP A 292 -6.15 5.99 20.15
C ASP A 292 -6.19 6.83 18.86
N LYS A 293 -5.50 6.34 17.82
CA LYS A 293 -5.40 6.99 16.50
C LYS A 293 -6.21 6.28 15.41
N LEU A 294 -6.97 5.24 15.76
CA LEU A 294 -7.76 4.50 14.79
C LEU A 294 -8.84 5.39 14.16
N SER A 295 -8.75 5.58 12.85
CA SER A 295 -9.80 6.16 12.04
C SER A 295 -10.70 5.04 11.51
N PHE A 296 -12.01 5.26 11.60
CA PHE A 296 -13.07 4.33 11.22
C PHE A 296 -13.82 4.91 10.02
N VAL A 297 -13.66 4.28 8.86
CA VAL A 297 -14.40 4.64 7.65
C VAL A 297 -15.35 3.51 7.31
N VAL A 298 -16.64 3.84 7.24
CA VAL A 298 -17.70 2.90 6.91
C VAL A 298 -18.50 3.44 5.72
N VAL A 299 -18.51 2.71 4.62
CA VAL A 299 -19.40 2.96 3.49
C VAL A 299 -20.57 1.99 3.61
N LYS A 300 -21.79 2.47 3.88
CA LYS A 300 -22.92 1.59 4.19
C LYS A 300 -24.24 2.05 3.59
N GLY A 301 -25.20 1.12 3.59
CA GLY A 301 -26.63 1.38 3.35
C GLY A 301 -27.19 2.46 4.27
N GLU A 302 -28.27 3.09 3.85
CA GLU A 302 -29.04 4.01 4.71
C GLU A 302 -29.49 3.37 6.03
#